data_AF-A0A9D5YCZ4-F1
#
_entry.id   AF-A0A9D5YCZ4-F1
#
_cell.length_a   1.000
_cell.length_b   1.000
_cell.length_c   1.000
_cell.angle_alpha   90.00
_cell.angle_beta   90.00
_cell.angle_gamma   90.00
#
_symmetry.space_group_name_H-M   'P 1'
#
loop_
_entity.id
_entity.type
_entity.pdbx_description
1 polymer ?
#
loop_
_entity_poly.entity_id
_entity_poly.type
_entity_poly.pdbx_seq_one_letter_code
_entity_poly.pdbx_strand_id
1 'polypeptide(L)'
;MQNEMRDRLIELLQSVPANYEGNRGVGSIADFLLENGVIVPPCKVGDTIYRTAIEYGEVWEWDIVEIQINLDEFVFIDDSENIFLETDIGKTVFPTKEEAEKALKEGADND
;
A
#
# COMPACT_ATOMS: atom_id res chain seq x y z
N MET A 1 -7.70 3.30 8.76
CA MET A 1 -7.89 4.18 7.59
C MET A 1 -7.52 5.65 7.81
N GLN A 2 -8.30 6.52 8.49
CA GLN A 2 -7.97 7.97 8.53
C GLN A 2 -6.60 8.30 9.14
N ASN A 3 -6.24 7.70 10.27
CA ASN A 3 -4.94 7.91 10.90
C ASN A 3 -3.79 7.34 10.06
N GLU A 4 -3.97 6.18 9.44
CA GLU A 4 -2.97 5.57 8.54
C GLU A 4 -2.76 6.40 7.26
N MET A 5 -3.84 6.92 6.66
CA MET A 5 -3.76 7.83 5.51
C MET A 5 -3.02 9.12 5.87
N ARG A 6 -3.24 9.65 7.07
CA ARG A 6 -2.55 10.85 7.57
C ARG A 6 -1.05 10.61 7.72
N ASP A 7 -0.66 9.54 8.38
CA ASP A 7 0.74 9.23 8.62
C ASP A 7 1.48 8.98 7.30
N ARG A 8 0.87 8.21 6.39
CA ARG A 8 1.40 7.99 5.04
C ARG A 8 1.53 9.29 4.24
N LEU A 9 0.55 10.19 4.31
CA LEU A 9 0.63 11.49 3.62
C LEU A 9 1.77 12.34 4.18
N ILE A 10 1.99 12.33 5.49
CA ILE A 10 3.12 13.02 6.11
C ILE A 10 4.44 12.45 5.60
N GLU A 11 4.59 11.13 5.56
CA GLU A 11 5.80 10.47 5.04
C GLU A 11 6.07 10.85 3.58
N LEU A 12 5.03 10.84 2.73
CA LEU A 12 5.14 11.27 1.34
C LEU A 12 5.58 12.72 1.23
N LEU A 13 4.99 13.63 2.01
CA LEU A 13 5.36 15.05 2.02
C LEU A 13 6.81 15.26 2.52
N GLN A 14 7.27 14.46 3.47
CA GLN A 14 8.65 14.48 3.98
C GLN A 14 9.67 13.89 3.00
N SER A 15 9.25 13.01 2.09
CA SER A 15 10.11 12.35 1.10
C SER A 15 10.57 13.30 -0.03
N VAL A 16 9.99 14.49 -0.13
CA VAL A 16 10.33 15.48 -1.16
C VAL A 16 11.82 15.91 -1.01
N PRO A 17 12.67 15.74 -2.05
CA PRO A 17 14.07 16.10 -2.00
C PRO A 17 14.26 17.57 -1.60
N ALA A 18 15.03 17.79 -0.55
CA ALA A 18 15.12 19.07 0.16
C ALA A 18 15.76 20.18 -0.68
N ASN A 19 14.92 21.01 -1.29
CA ASN A 19 15.27 22.38 -1.68
C ASN A 19 14.63 23.43 -0.74
N TYR A 20 13.87 22.98 0.26
CA TYR A 20 13.09 23.82 1.14
C TYR A 20 13.60 23.68 2.58
N GLU A 21 13.94 24.79 3.23
CA GLU A 21 14.15 24.90 4.69
C GLU A 21 12.88 24.56 5.52
N GLY A 22 11.85 23.98 4.89
CA GLY A 22 10.48 23.91 5.36
C GLY A 22 9.95 22.48 5.43
N ASN A 23 10.47 21.68 6.36
CA ASN A 23 9.71 20.54 6.90
C ASN A 23 8.75 20.99 8.04
N ARG A 24 8.61 22.31 8.24
CA ARG A 24 7.69 22.91 9.21
C ARG A 24 6.27 22.86 8.63
N GLY A 25 5.38 22.17 9.33
CA GLY A 25 3.95 22.18 9.01
C GLY A 25 3.45 21.05 8.11
N VAL A 26 4.26 20.03 7.80
CA VAL A 26 3.81 18.87 7.00
C VAL A 26 2.59 18.18 7.61
N GLY A 27 2.51 18.09 8.95
CA GLY A 27 1.32 17.58 9.63
C GLY A 27 0.08 18.43 9.33
N SER A 28 0.18 19.76 9.43
CA SER A 28 -0.92 20.67 9.14
C SER A 28 -1.33 20.67 7.66
N ILE A 29 -0.38 20.46 6.74
CA ILE A 29 -0.67 20.28 5.32
C ILE A 29 -1.43 18.97 5.10
N ALA A 30 -0.97 17.87 5.72
CA ALA A 30 -1.66 16.60 5.64
C ALA A 30 -3.10 16.68 6.17
N ASP A 31 -3.28 17.31 7.34
CA ASP A 31 -4.60 17.54 7.94
C ASP A 31 -5.50 18.34 6.99
N PHE A 32 -5.00 19.47 6.46
CA PHE A 32 -5.76 20.29 5.51
C PHE A 32 -6.15 19.53 4.24
N LEU A 33 -5.24 18.75 3.66
CA LEU A 33 -5.54 17.97 2.45
C LEU A 33 -6.60 16.91 2.70
N LEU A 34 -6.51 16.17 3.81
CA LEU A 34 -7.50 15.16 4.19
C LEU A 34 -8.86 15.78 4.50
N GLU A 35 -8.91 16.90 5.22
CA GLU A 35 -10.15 17.65 5.48
C GLU A 35 -10.83 18.14 4.18
N ASN A 36 -10.05 18.32 3.11
CA ASN A 36 -10.52 18.76 1.79
C ASN A 36 -10.68 17.60 0.78
N GLY A 37 -10.73 16.36 1.25
CA GLY A 37 -11.10 15.20 0.44
C GLY A 37 -9.98 14.59 -0.39
N VAL A 38 -8.71 14.89 -0.09
CA VAL A 38 -7.59 14.14 -0.66
C VAL A 38 -7.60 12.73 -0.07
N ILE A 39 -7.46 11.74 -0.96
CA ILE A 39 -7.43 10.32 -0.60
C ILE A 39 -6.05 9.76 -0.94
N VAL A 40 -5.52 8.93 -0.04
CA VAL A 40 -4.13 8.48 -0.08
C VAL A 40 -4.09 6.94 0.02
N PRO A 41 -4.45 6.19 -1.05
CA PRO A 41 -4.56 4.73 -1.03
C PRO A 41 -3.18 4.08 -0.87
N PRO A 42 -3.00 3.01 -0.08
CA PRO A 42 -1.70 2.43 0.30
C PRO A 42 -0.77 2.10 -0.88
N CYS A 43 -1.33 1.78 -2.05
CA CYS A 43 -0.63 1.59 -3.33
C CYS A 43 -1.27 2.46 -4.42
N LYS A 44 -0.61 2.63 -5.57
CA LYS A 44 -1.17 3.33 -6.74
C LYS A 44 -1.25 2.41 -7.97
N VAL A 45 -2.09 2.79 -8.93
CA VAL A 45 -2.12 2.14 -10.26
C VAL A 45 -0.72 2.19 -10.88
N GLY A 46 -0.28 1.06 -11.44
CA GLY A 46 1.05 0.84 -11.98
C GLY A 46 2.10 0.42 -10.96
N ASP A 47 1.75 0.31 -9.66
CA ASP A 47 2.63 -0.38 -8.71
C ASP A 47 2.55 -1.89 -8.93
N THR A 48 3.71 -2.54 -8.86
CA THR A 48 3.82 -4.00 -8.82
C THR A 48 3.65 -4.50 -7.38
N ILE A 49 2.82 -5.52 -7.21
CA ILE A 49 2.59 -6.23 -5.95
C ILE A 49 3.00 -7.70 -6.06
N TYR A 50 3.25 -8.30 -4.91
CA TYR A 50 3.67 -9.69 -4.79
C TYR A 50 2.70 -10.46 -3.91
N ARG A 51 2.25 -11.63 -4.37
CA ARG A 51 1.35 -12.50 -3.61
C ARG A 51 2.01 -13.82 -3.26
N THR A 52 1.81 -14.28 -2.03
CA THR A 52 2.33 -15.58 -1.58
C THR A 52 1.37 -16.70 -1.94
N ALA A 53 1.88 -17.72 -2.63
CA ALA A 53 1.18 -18.95 -2.93
C ALA A 53 1.77 -20.07 -2.05
N ILE A 54 1.38 -20.08 -0.77
CA ILE A 54 1.98 -20.93 0.27
C ILE A 54 1.95 -22.41 -0.12
N GLU A 55 0.83 -22.88 -0.67
CA GLU A 55 0.64 -24.27 -1.13
C GLU A 55 1.65 -24.70 -2.21
N TYR A 56 2.16 -23.74 -2.99
CA TYR A 56 3.11 -23.97 -4.08
C TYR A 56 4.55 -23.58 -3.70
N GLY A 57 4.76 -22.92 -2.56
CA GLY A 57 6.07 -22.39 -2.19
C GLY A 57 6.55 -21.29 -3.15
N GLU A 58 5.62 -20.53 -3.74
CA GLU A 58 5.94 -19.53 -4.77
C GLU A 58 5.47 -18.13 -4.37
N VAL A 59 6.12 -17.13 -4.98
CA VAL A 59 5.70 -15.73 -4.96
C VAL A 59 5.38 -15.33 -6.39
N TRP A 60 4.17 -14.81 -6.60
CA TRP A 60 3.72 -14.29 -7.89
C TRP A 60 3.71 -12.77 -7.89
N GLU A 61 3.85 -12.19 -9.09
CA GLU A 61 4.00 -10.76 -9.32
C GLU A 61 2.87 -10.28 -10.22
N TRP A 62 2.25 -9.15 -9.87
CA TRP A 62 1.13 -8.56 -10.60
C TRP A 62 1.19 -7.04 -10.55
N ASP A 63 0.64 -6.36 -11.56
CA ASP A 63 0.56 -4.90 -11.59
C ASP A 63 -0.85 -4.42 -11.26
N ILE A 64 -0.98 -3.41 -10.39
CA ILE A 64 -2.27 -2.80 -10.07
C ILE A 64 -2.76 -2.00 -11.28
N VAL A 65 -3.93 -2.35 -11.83
CA VAL A 65 -4.52 -1.65 -12.99
C VAL A 65 -5.69 -0.75 -12.60
N GLU A 66 -6.36 -1.02 -11.48
CA GLU A 66 -7.50 -0.25 -11.02
C GLU A 66 -7.57 -0.21 -9.49
N ILE A 67 -8.02 0.94 -8.96
CA ILE A 67 -8.35 1.13 -7.55
C ILE A 67 -9.76 1.69 -7.47
N GLN A 68 -10.66 0.97 -6.81
CA GLN A 68 -12.00 1.43 -6.49
C GLN A 68 -12.02 1.93 -5.05
N ILE A 69 -12.64 3.09 -4.84
CA ILE A 69 -12.75 3.74 -3.53
C ILE A 69 -14.21 3.64 -3.09
N ASN A 70 -14.45 2.80 -2.09
CA ASN A 70 -15.76 2.63 -1.46
C ASN A 70 -15.83 3.44 -0.16
N LEU A 71 -17.00 3.47 0.48
CA LEU A 71 -17.20 4.23 1.72
C LEU A 71 -16.21 3.82 2.84
N ASP A 72 -15.94 2.52 2.94
CA ASP A 72 -15.24 1.91 4.08
C ASP A 72 -13.96 1.15 3.69
N GLU A 73 -13.61 1.09 2.40
CA GLU A 73 -12.47 0.30 1.93
C GLU A 73 -11.93 0.74 0.56
N PHE A 74 -10.67 0.38 0.31
CA PHE A 74 -10.08 0.35 -1.03
C PHE A 74 -10.14 -1.07 -1.59
N VAL A 75 -10.62 -1.18 -2.83
CA VAL A 75 -10.58 -2.42 -3.61
C VAL A 75 -9.56 -2.24 -4.72
N PHE A 76 -8.61 -3.16 -4.81
CA PHE A 76 -7.55 -3.15 -5.80
C PHE A 76 -7.77 -4.30 -6.78
N ILE A 77 -7.54 -4.02 -8.06
CA ILE A 77 -7.64 -4.99 -9.15
C ILE A 77 -6.31 -5.00 -9.89
N ASP A 78 -5.75 -6.19 -10.08
CA ASP A 78 -4.52 -6.39 -10.85
C ASP A 78 -4.77 -6.75 -12.32
N ASP A 79 -3.70 -6.83 -13.09
CA ASP A 79 -3.68 -7.09 -14.53
C ASP A 79 -4.13 -8.51 -14.92
N SER A 80 -4.44 -9.36 -13.93
CA SER A 80 -5.11 -10.65 -14.12
C SER A 80 -6.52 -10.70 -13.52
N GLU A 81 -7.12 -9.53 -13.29
CA GLU A 81 -8.47 -9.35 -12.73
C GLU A 81 -8.62 -9.92 -11.30
N ASN A 82 -7.53 -10.21 -10.59
CA ASN A 82 -7.64 -10.64 -9.20
C ASN A 82 -7.95 -9.42 -8.33
N ILE A 83 -8.84 -9.62 -7.38
CA ILE A 83 -9.28 -8.60 -6.43
C ILE A 83 -8.55 -8.79 -5.10
N PHE A 84 -8.14 -7.71 -4.47
CA PHE A 84 -7.68 -7.70 -3.08
C PHE A 84 -8.08 -6.41 -2.37
N LEU A 85 -8.13 -6.47 -1.04
CA LEU A 85 -8.49 -5.35 -0.18
C LEU A 85 -7.24 -4.77 0.50
N GLU A 86 -7.35 -3.54 1.01
CA GLU A 86 -6.31 -2.94 1.87
C GLU A 86 -5.90 -3.87 3.03
N THR A 87 -6.85 -4.62 3.60
CA THR A 87 -6.60 -5.53 4.73
C THR A 87 -5.75 -6.75 4.40
N ASP A 88 -5.53 -7.03 3.10
CA ASP A 88 -4.71 -8.14 2.61
C ASP A 88 -3.24 -7.75 2.48
N ILE A 89 -2.96 -6.44 2.44
CA ILE A 89 -1.60 -5.89 2.36
C ILE A 89 -0.85 -6.24 3.66
N GLY A 90 0.36 -6.79 3.51
CA GLY A 90 1.19 -7.30 4.60
C GLY A 90 0.81 -8.69 5.12
N LYS A 91 -0.24 -9.32 4.57
CA LYS A 91 -0.65 -10.69 4.93
C LYS A 91 -0.48 -11.67 3.77
N THR A 92 -1.12 -11.37 2.65
CA THR A 92 -1.12 -12.20 1.43
C THR A 92 -0.71 -11.40 0.20
N VAL A 93 -0.73 -10.07 0.30
CA VAL A 93 -0.29 -9.12 -0.73
C VAL A 93 0.84 -8.27 -0.15
N PHE A 94 1.92 -8.07 -0.89
CA PHE A 94 3.11 -7.36 -0.41
C PHE A 94 3.58 -6.33 -1.45
N PRO A 95 3.95 -5.11 -1.03
CA PRO A 95 4.52 -4.10 -1.94
C PRO A 95 5.90 -4.48 -2.49
N THR A 96 6.61 -5.39 -1.82
CA THR A 96 7.95 -5.82 -2.25
C THR A 96 8.08 -7.34 -2.30
N LYS A 97 8.93 -7.81 -3.21
CA LYS A 97 9.26 -9.24 -3.33
C LYS A 97 9.91 -9.79 -2.07
N GLU A 98 10.79 -9.01 -1.44
CA GLU A 98 11.50 -9.40 -0.22
C GLU A 98 10.53 -9.66 0.93
N GLU A 99 9.53 -8.80 1.12
CA GLU A 99 8.49 -9.01 2.14
C GLU A 99 7.65 -10.26 1.85
N ALA A 100 7.29 -10.50 0.58
CA ALA A 100 6.55 -11.70 0.18
C ALA A 100 7.35 -12.99 0.42
N GLU A 101 8.63 -13.02 0.03
CA GLU A 101 9.51 -14.18 0.23
C GLU A 101 9.72 -14.46 1.73
N LYS A 102 9.87 -13.41 2.54
CA LYS A 102 9.95 -13.53 3.99
C LYS A 102 8.67 -14.13 4.58
N ALA A 103 7.51 -13.59 4.19
CA ALA A 103 6.22 -14.08 4.67
C ALA A 103 5.97 -15.54 4.24
N LEU A 104 6.35 -15.91 3.03
CA LEU A 104 6.26 -17.29 2.52
C LEU A 104 7.08 -18.25 3.39
N LYS A 105 8.32 -17.87 3.72
CA LYS A 105 9.19 -18.68 4.58
C LYS A 105 8.64 -18.83 5.99
N GLU A 106 8.19 -17.74 6.60
CA GLU A 106 7.59 -17.77 7.94
C GLU A 106 6.28 -18.57 7.97
N GLY A 107 5.49 -18.54 6.89
CA GLY A 107 4.30 -19.36 6.74
C GLY A 107 4.61 -20.85 6.63
N ALA A 108 5.63 -21.22 5.85
CA ALA A 108 6.07 -22.61 5.69
C ALA A 108 6.68 -23.23 6.97
N ASP A 109 7.26 -22.40 7.86
CA ASP A 109 7.81 -22.87 9.14
C ASP A 109 6.72 -23.14 10.22
N ASN A 110 5.46 -22.75 9.96
CA ASN A 110 4.34 -22.86 10.91
C ASN A 110 3.31 -23.97 10.57
N ASP A 111 3.51 -24.73 9.49
CA ASP A 111 2.69 -25.88 9.05
C ASP A 111 3.38 -27.23 9.37
#